data_AF-A0A1W1HJ94-F1
#
_entry.id   AF-A0A1W1HJ94-F1
#
_cell.length_a   1.000
_cell.length_b   1.000
_cell.length_c   1.000
_cell.angle_alpha   90.00
_cell.angle_beta   90.00
_cell.angle_gamma   90.00
#
_symmetry.space_group_name_H-M   'P 1'
#
loop_
_entity.id
_entity.type
_entity.pdbx_description
1 polymer ?
#
loop_
_entity_poly.entity_id
_entity_poly.type
_entity_poly.pdbx_seq_one_letter_code
_entity_poly.pdbx_strand_id
1 'polypeptide(L)'
;MFYKTNGFKLCAALLIGIIVFILPRPEGTQFKITGDSAKILIQNVGEHFTLIPDGEIEAKKKTGAYILKAKVPGSSEGSADFLVKKAKELDLEKVQVDYVDGLSPKAKRFLAILAVLIILFVFEPIPLEITAVLIGVSLVIMQITDVKNAWAPYMHPVVIFIMCCLIFAIALEKAGLTKRLGYFIIKKAGNSVTRFTFIIAIGLGLASSFMHDAAACAIGIVTMLPLMRAVGIEPHTSTAKFMMLSLPFACSSGGMGSLIGGGRCMVSAAFLKEFTGLEITFFDWILYAMPAAIITVPAAVFIVYMVYKPDPQFKLPDFDESMGAMTSLEKKTLAIIAFSFVLWLTKGLHGIDYSITGMLGVTALVLFKVLTWRDINDNLEWGTSLFIFGGGISLGLAMGYSGAADYFANLFFPLIQGKGWLVLFVGVGVFGALVTNAMANVAAAALILPIVIPMAQLEGVNPTILALCLGMATSFAMLLVIGCPPNAIAYSYRYFKSSDLTKAGLVATPILLSLLVLVAAVWWRILGLI
;
A
#
# COMPACT_ATOMS: atom_id res chain seq x y z
N MET A 1 25.46 19.82 -13.52
CA MET A 1 25.82 18.50 -12.96
C MET A 1 25.58 18.39 -11.46
N PHE A 2 25.72 19.49 -10.68
CA PHE A 2 25.57 19.53 -9.22
C PHE A 2 24.23 19.02 -8.66
N TYR A 3 23.11 19.34 -9.34
CA TYR A 3 21.74 18.97 -8.93
C TYR A 3 21.45 17.46 -8.91
N LYS A 4 22.31 16.63 -9.53
CA LYS A 4 22.12 15.16 -9.55
C LYS A 4 22.83 14.44 -8.38
N THR A 5 23.64 15.15 -7.60
CA THR A 5 24.38 14.53 -6.49
C THR A 5 23.45 14.20 -5.33
N ASN A 6 23.72 13.08 -4.64
CA ASN A 6 22.95 12.68 -3.46
C ASN A 6 23.02 13.75 -2.35
N GLY A 7 24.18 14.41 -2.18
CA GLY A 7 24.33 15.53 -1.26
C GLY A 7 23.39 16.70 -1.56
N PHE A 8 23.28 17.10 -2.83
CA PHE A 8 22.33 18.16 -3.21
C PHE A 8 20.87 17.76 -2.91
N LYS A 9 20.47 16.54 -3.25
CA LYS A 9 19.12 16.02 -2.99
C LYS A 9 18.79 16.01 -1.50
N LEU A 10 19.74 15.59 -0.65
CA LEU A 10 19.58 15.61 0.81
C LEU A 10 19.44 17.04 1.35
N CYS A 11 20.30 17.97 0.91
CA CYS A 11 20.19 19.37 1.30
C CYS A 11 18.87 19.99 0.82
N ALA A 12 18.43 19.70 -0.40
CA ALA A 12 17.16 20.16 -0.93
C ALA A 12 15.96 19.62 -0.13
N ALA A 13 16.00 18.33 0.25
CA ALA A 13 14.98 17.73 1.11
C ALA A 13 14.87 18.46 2.45
N LEU A 14 16.00 18.66 3.13
CA LEU A 14 16.06 19.37 4.41
C LEU A 14 15.62 20.83 4.30
N LEU A 15 16.03 21.54 3.24
CA LEU A 15 15.61 22.92 2.98
C LEU A 15 14.09 23.00 2.82
N ILE A 16 13.48 22.09 2.08
CA ILE A 16 12.02 22.06 1.93
C ILE A 16 11.34 21.76 3.28
N GLY A 17 11.89 20.85 4.08
CA GLY A 17 11.40 20.61 5.45
C GLY A 17 11.45 21.87 6.32
N ILE A 18 12.55 22.61 6.28
CA ILE A 18 12.73 23.87 7.03
C ILE A 18 11.73 24.92 6.54
N ILE A 19 11.54 25.06 5.22
CA ILE A 19 10.55 25.97 4.65
C ILE A 19 9.15 25.62 5.17
N VAL A 20 8.76 24.34 5.08
CA VAL A 20 7.47 23.87 5.58
C VAL A 20 7.32 24.13 7.07
N PHE A 21 8.39 24.00 7.87
CA PHE A 21 8.37 24.27 9.29
C PHE A 21 8.16 25.76 9.63
N ILE A 22 8.81 26.67 8.88
CA ILE A 22 8.78 28.12 9.12
C ILE A 22 7.50 28.78 8.60
N LEU A 23 6.85 28.18 7.58
CA LEU A 23 5.60 28.73 7.02
C LEU A 23 4.55 28.98 8.13
N PRO A 24 3.77 30.07 8.04
CA PRO A 24 2.75 30.38 9.04
C PRO A 24 1.79 29.20 9.24
N ARG A 25 1.50 28.89 10.49
CA ARG A 25 0.62 27.78 10.88
C ARG A 25 -0.83 28.28 10.89
N PRO A 26 -1.74 27.68 10.10
CA PRO A 26 -3.16 28.00 10.19
C PRO A 26 -3.71 27.41 11.50
N GLU A 27 -4.14 28.27 12.43
CA GLU A 27 -4.68 27.80 13.72
C GLU A 27 -6.11 27.24 13.61
N GLY A 28 -6.79 27.47 12.49
CA GLY A 28 -8.19 27.08 12.31
C GLY A 28 -9.15 28.01 13.04
N THR A 29 -10.41 27.59 13.08
CA THR A 29 -11.52 28.32 13.71
C THR A 29 -12.23 27.49 14.77
N GLN A 30 -12.02 26.17 14.79
CA GLN A 30 -12.72 25.21 15.62
C GLN A 30 -11.75 24.40 16.48
N PHE A 31 -12.09 24.29 17.75
CA PHE A 31 -11.32 23.58 18.76
C PHE A 31 -12.20 22.57 19.48
N LYS A 32 -11.72 21.34 19.59
CA LYS A 32 -12.39 20.28 20.32
C LYS A 32 -11.86 20.23 21.74
N ILE A 33 -12.77 20.30 22.69
CA ILE A 33 -12.47 20.24 24.11
C ILE A 33 -12.81 18.84 24.61
N THR A 34 -11.86 18.19 25.27
CA THR A 34 -12.07 16.91 25.96
C THR A 34 -11.66 17.03 27.42
N GLY A 35 -12.24 16.20 28.31
CA GLY A 35 -11.92 16.21 29.74
C GLY A 35 -12.65 17.26 30.59
N ASP A 36 -13.49 18.12 29.97
CA ASP A 36 -14.37 19.07 30.67
C ASP A 36 -15.82 18.57 30.71
N SER A 37 -16.08 17.53 31.52
CA SER A 37 -17.42 16.92 31.62
C SER A 37 -18.49 17.87 32.17
N ALA A 38 -18.08 18.86 32.97
CA ALA A 38 -18.98 19.85 33.56
C ALA A 38 -19.18 21.10 32.67
N LYS A 39 -18.52 21.16 31.50
CA LYS A 39 -18.56 22.31 30.57
C LYS A 39 -18.22 23.64 31.27
N ILE A 40 -17.29 23.62 32.22
CA ILE A 40 -16.87 24.80 33.01
C ILE A 40 -16.11 25.78 32.13
N LEU A 41 -15.31 25.29 31.17
CA LEU A 41 -14.49 26.13 30.31
C LEU A 41 -15.37 27.02 29.42
N ILE A 42 -16.42 26.47 28.79
CA ILE A 42 -17.31 27.26 27.92
C ILE A 42 -18.07 28.36 28.67
N GLN A 43 -18.42 28.14 29.94
CA GLN A 43 -19.04 29.19 30.77
C GLN A 43 -18.12 30.40 30.96
N ASN A 44 -16.80 30.19 30.92
CA ASN A 44 -15.79 31.22 31.16
C ASN A 44 -15.16 31.79 29.88
N VAL A 45 -15.45 31.21 28.70
CA VAL A 45 -14.93 31.68 27.40
C VAL A 45 -16.02 32.04 26.39
N GLY A 46 -17.28 32.06 26.82
CA GLY A 46 -18.45 32.34 25.96
C GLY A 46 -18.46 33.72 25.31
N GLU A 47 -17.64 34.67 25.77
CA GLU A 47 -17.45 35.95 25.10
C GLU A 47 -16.74 35.80 23.74
N HIS A 48 -15.72 34.93 23.67
CA HIS A 48 -14.87 34.77 22.50
C HIS A 48 -15.18 33.51 21.68
N PHE A 49 -15.90 32.54 22.27
CA PHE A 49 -16.24 31.26 21.63
C PHE A 49 -17.73 30.99 21.62
N THR A 50 -18.20 30.28 20.60
CA THR A 50 -19.55 29.72 20.53
C THR A 50 -19.49 28.20 20.54
N LEU A 51 -20.43 27.59 21.27
CA LEU A 51 -20.63 26.14 21.22
C LEU A 51 -21.31 25.79 19.89
N ILE A 52 -20.72 24.87 19.13
CA ILE A 52 -21.41 24.26 17.99
C ILE A 52 -22.36 23.20 18.57
N PRO A 53 -23.69 23.31 18.40
CA PRO A 53 -24.63 22.29 18.89
C PRO A 53 -24.33 20.93 18.25
N ASP A 54 -24.46 19.85 19.03
CA ASP A 54 -24.28 18.47 18.57
C ASP A 54 -25.38 18.07 17.58
N GLY A 55 -25.30 18.59 16.34
CA GLY A 55 -26.35 18.46 15.33
C GLY A 55 -26.09 17.44 14.21
N GLU A 56 -24.87 16.89 14.07
CA GLU A 56 -24.54 15.99 12.94
C GLU A 56 -23.54 14.86 13.27
N ILE A 57 -23.20 14.63 14.55
CA ILE A 57 -22.23 13.58 14.95
C ILE A 57 -22.80 12.75 16.11
N GLU A 58 -24.05 12.30 15.97
CA GLU A 58 -24.74 11.46 16.95
C GLU A 58 -24.51 9.96 16.66
N ALA A 59 -23.25 9.52 16.65
CA ALA A 59 -22.93 8.09 16.77
C ALA A 59 -21.47 7.91 17.18
N LYS A 60 -21.25 7.62 18.47
CA LYS A 60 -19.98 7.27 19.15
C LYS A 60 -19.20 8.47 19.74
N LYS A 61 -19.48 8.80 21.01
CA LYS A 61 -18.43 8.89 22.06
C LYS A 61 -18.99 9.12 23.47
N LYS A 62 -18.66 8.19 24.38
CA LYS A 62 -18.88 8.23 25.84
C LYS A 62 -17.99 9.25 26.59
N THR A 63 -17.50 10.33 25.96
CA THR A 63 -16.37 11.12 26.49
C THR A 63 -16.64 12.59 26.87
N GLY A 64 -17.88 13.08 26.87
CA GLY A 64 -18.18 14.45 27.32
C GLY A 64 -17.40 15.55 26.56
N ALA A 65 -17.03 15.28 25.32
CA ALA A 65 -16.29 16.19 24.46
C ALA A 65 -17.25 17.13 23.72
N TYR A 66 -16.83 18.36 23.44
CA TYR A 66 -17.62 19.34 22.69
C TYR A 66 -16.74 20.24 21.83
N ILE A 67 -17.33 20.92 20.83
CA ILE A 67 -16.60 21.77 19.89
C ILE A 67 -16.92 23.25 20.13
N LEU A 68 -15.86 24.05 20.23
CA LEU A 68 -15.91 25.50 20.31
C LEU A 68 -15.46 26.12 19.01
N LYS A 69 -16.20 27.10 18.53
CA LYS A 69 -15.84 27.94 17.39
C LYS A 69 -15.43 29.32 17.87
N ALA A 70 -14.26 29.79 17.44
CA ALA A 70 -13.83 31.16 17.71
C ALA A 70 -14.74 32.16 16.98
N LYS A 71 -15.24 33.17 17.69
CA LYS A 71 -16.05 34.25 17.09
C LYS A 71 -15.20 35.18 16.22
N VAL A 72 -13.95 35.42 16.64
CA VAL A 72 -12.95 36.20 15.90
C VAL A 72 -11.70 35.33 15.73
N PRO A 73 -11.62 34.52 14.66
CA PRO A 73 -10.47 33.67 14.41
C PRO A 73 -9.19 34.50 14.20
N GLY A 74 -8.07 34.02 14.75
CA GLY A 74 -6.76 34.68 14.61
C GLY A 74 -6.48 35.83 15.58
N SER A 75 -7.41 36.16 16.49
CA SER A 75 -7.12 37.03 17.63
C SER A 75 -6.43 36.26 18.76
N SER A 76 -5.77 36.96 19.68
CA SER A 76 -5.15 36.35 20.86
C SER A 76 -6.18 35.62 21.73
N GLU A 77 -7.39 36.16 21.87
CA GLU A 77 -8.46 35.53 22.67
C GLU A 77 -9.26 34.47 21.91
N GLY A 78 -9.13 34.39 20.58
CA GLY A 78 -9.74 33.36 19.72
C GLY A 78 -8.83 32.16 19.46
N SER A 79 -7.71 32.04 20.19
CA SER A 79 -6.67 31.03 19.97
C SER A 79 -6.82 29.81 20.88
N ALA A 80 -6.21 28.69 20.46
CA ALA A 80 -6.08 27.52 21.33
C ALA A 80 -5.26 27.81 22.60
N ASP A 81 -4.24 28.68 22.49
CA ASP A 81 -3.39 29.05 23.62
C ASP A 81 -4.19 29.77 24.71
N PHE A 82 -5.16 30.59 24.31
CA PHE A 82 -6.10 31.22 25.25
C PHE A 82 -6.97 30.18 25.98
N LEU A 83 -7.51 29.20 25.25
CA LEU A 83 -8.31 28.11 25.84
C LEU A 83 -7.49 27.28 26.83
N VAL A 84 -6.24 26.93 26.47
CA VAL A 84 -5.32 26.18 27.35
C VAL A 84 -4.95 27.00 28.59
N LYS A 85 -4.68 28.31 28.42
CA LYS A 85 -4.38 29.20 29.54
C LYS A 85 -5.57 29.31 30.50
N LYS A 86 -6.78 29.49 29.97
CA LYS A 86 -8.01 29.55 30.77
C LYS A 86 -8.31 28.23 31.48
N ALA A 87 -8.08 27.09 30.84
CA ALA A 87 -8.23 25.79 31.49
C ALA A 87 -7.27 25.65 32.69
N LYS A 88 -6.01 26.11 32.56
CA LYS A 88 -5.06 26.14 33.68
C LYS A 88 -5.46 27.12 34.79
N GLU A 89 -5.97 28.29 34.45
CA GLU A 89 -6.48 29.27 35.43
C GLU A 89 -7.67 28.71 36.24
N LEU A 90 -8.44 27.79 35.64
CA LEU A 90 -9.61 27.15 36.26
C LEU A 90 -9.29 25.80 36.93
N ASP A 91 -8.01 25.44 37.07
CA ASP A 91 -7.54 24.17 37.65
C ASP A 91 -8.09 22.91 36.94
N LEU A 92 -8.37 23.04 35.64
CA LEU A 92 -8.89 21.98 34.80
C LEU A 92 -7.75 21.16 34.18
N GLU A 93 -6.96 20.47 35.00
CA GLU A 93 -5.75 19.73 34.55
C GLU A 93 -6.03 18.61 33.54
N LYS A 94 -7.27 18.09 33.51
CA LYS A 94 -7.68 17.01 32.60
C LYS A 94 -8.13 17.52 31.22
N VAL A 95 -8.23 18.83 31.03
CA VAL A 95 -8.78 19.40 29.81
C VAL A 95 -7.74 19.42 28.70
N GLN A 96 -8.09 18.85 27.55
CA GLN A 96 -7.29 18.90 26.33
C GLN A 96 -8.02 19.69 25.25
N VAL A 97 -7.25 20.54 24.56
CA VAL A 97 -7.71 21.38 23.45
C VAL A 97 -7.08 20.86 22.17
N ASP A 98 -7.89 20.21 21.34
CA ASP A 98 -7.50 19.68 20.04
C ASP A 98 -7.95 20.61 18.92
N TYR A 99 -7.18 20.66 17.83
CA TYR A 99 -7.51 21.44 16.63
C TYR A 99 -8.41 20.60 15.72
N VAL A 100 -9.49 21.20 15.20
CA VAL A 100 -10.44 20.50 14.32
C VAL A 100 -10.14 20.81 12.85
N ASP A 101 -10.20 22.09 12.48
CA ASP A 101 -9.95 22.61 11.13
C ASP A 101 -8.58 23.33 11.01
N GLY A 102 -7.84 23.41 12.12
CA GLY A 102 -6.53 24.01 12.23
C GLY A 102 -5.40 22.99 12.27
N LEU A 103 -4.19 23.43 11.95
CA LEU A 103 -3.00 22.61 12.03
C LEU A 103 -2.39 22.68 13.43
N SER A 104 -2.39 21.56 14.16
CA SER A 104 -1.75 21.50 15.48
C SER A 104 -0.23 21.75 15.41
N PRO A 105 0.44 22.12 16.52
CA PRO A 105 1.89 22.27 16.52
C PRO A 105 2.61 20.97 16.16
N LYS A 106 2.08 19.83 16.61
CA LYS A 106 2.60 18.50 16.26
C LYS A 106 2.38 18.19 14.78
N ALA A 107 1.21 18.52 14.22
CA ALA A 107 0.90 18.34 12.81
C ALA A 107 1.84 19.17 11.93
N LYS A 108 2.16 20.41 12.32
CA LYS A 108 3.13 21.25 11.59
C LYS A 108 4.52 20.63 11.53
N ARG A 109 5.02 20.13 12.66
CA ARG A 109 6.29 19.37 12.74
C ARG A 109 6.24 18.13 11.87
N PHE A 110 5.12 17.40 11.92
CA PHE A 110 4.89 16.23 11.10
C PHE A 110 4.92 16.55 9.61
N LEU A 111 4.24 17.61 9.15
CA LEU A 111 4.26 18.02 7.74
C LEU A 111 5.66 18.39 7.25
N ALA A 112 6.47 19.04 8.09
CA ALA A 112 7.86 19.36 7.75
C ALA A 112 8.67 18.09 7.50
N ILE A 113 8.56 17.09 8.38
CA ILE A 113 9.21 15.79 8.21
C ILE A 113 8.65 15.06 6.99
N LEU A 114 7.32 15.07 6.82
CA LEU A 114 6.64 14.41 5.71
C LEU A 114 7.15 14.95 4.37
N ALA A 115 7.34 16.27 4.25
CA ALA A 115 7.88 16.88 3.05
C ALA A 115 9.32 16.42 2.76
N VAL A 116 10.18 16.32 3.79
CA VAL A 116 11.53 15.74 3.66
C VAL A 116 11.42 14.30 3.17
N LEU A 117 10.62 13.47 3.86
CA LEU A 117 10.48 12.04 3.56
C LEU A 117 9.94 11.79 2.16
N ILE A 118 8.96 12.56 1.69
CA ILE A 118 8.43 12.45 0.32
C ILE A 118 9.56 12.66 -0.69
N ILE A 119 10.40 13.67 -0.49
CA ILE A 119 11.55 13.93 -1.38
C ILE A 119 12.56 12.78 -1.30
N LEU A 120 12.83 12.25 -0.10
CA LEU A 120 13.73 11.10 0.06
C LEU A 120 13.20 9.84 -0.62
N PHE A 121 11.89 9.57 -0.54
CA PHE A 121 11.24 8.42 -1.20
C PHE A 121 11.17 8.57 -2.71
N VAL A 122 10.97 9.79 -3.24
CA VAL A 122 10.83 10.02 -4.69
C VAL A 122 12.21 10.04 -5.37
N PHE A 123 13.20 10.67 -4.77
CA PHE A 123 14.51 10.89 -5.39
C PHE A 123 15.58 9.88 -4.98
N GLU A 124 15.29 9.06 -3.96
CA GLU A 124 16.13 7.97 -3.44
C GLU A 124 17.62 8.35 -3.34
N PRO A 125 17.99 9.47 -2.67
CA PRO A 125 19.40 9.84 -2.51
C PRO A 125 20.17 8.89 -1.57
N ILE A 126 19.42 8.11 -0.78
CA ILE A 126 19.87 7.08 0.15
C ILE A 126 18.93 5.87 0.00
N PRO A 127 19.34 4.67 0.45
CA PRO A 127 18.48 3.49 0.38
C PRO A 127 17.14 3.71 1.11
N LEU A 128 16.05 3.17 0.54
CA LEU A 128 14.68 3.36 1.06
C LEU A 128 14.51 2.85 2.49
N GLU A 129 15.26 1.83 2.86
CA GLU A 129 15.32 1.24 4.20
C GLU A 129 15.83 2.26 5.21
N ILE A 130 16.87 3.03 4.85
CA ILE A 130 17.43 4.07 5.70
C ILE A 130 16.48 5.25 5.80
N THR A 131 15.83 5.64 4.71
CA THR A 131 14.73 6.62 4.77
C THR A 131 13.62 6.15 5.70
N ALA A 132 13.27 4.87 5.67
CA ALA A 132 12.26 4.30 6.55
C ALA A 132 12.71 4.25 8.02
N VAL A 133 14.00 4.02 8.32
CA VAL A 133 14.57 4.18 9.68
C VAL A 133 14.50 5.64 10.14
N LEU A 134 14.80 6.59 9.26
CA LEU A 134 14.75 8.02 9.56
C LEU A 134 13.34 8.49 9.94
N ILE A 135 12.28 7.78 9.56
CA ILE A 135 10.92 8.07 10.02
C ILE A 135 10.86 8.05 11.54
N GLY A 136 11.11 6.89 12.17
CA GLY A 136 11.04 6.73 13.62
C GLY A 136 11.96 7.70 14.36
N VAL A 137 13.19 7.87 13.86
CA VAL A 137 14.17 8.83 14.42
C VAL A 137 13.63 10.26 14.37
N SER A 138 13.14 10.70 13.22
CA SER A 138 12.67 12.08 13.03
C SER A 138 11.42 12.37 13.85
N LEU A 139 10.49 11.41 13.95
CA LEU A 139 9.27 11.54 14.74
C LEU A 139 9.56 11.80 16.23
N VAL A 140 10.58 11.14 16.77
CA VAL A 140 11.01 11.33 18.17
C VAL A 140 11.77 12.65 18.34
N ILE A 141 12.74 12.94 17.46
CA ILE A 141 13.53 14.18 17.55
C ILE A 141 12.64 15.42 17.48
N MET A 142 11.61 15.38 16.62
CA MET A 142 10.65 16.47 16.47
C MET A 142 9.52 16.45 17.51
N GLN A 143 9.59 15.54 18.50
CA GLN A 143 8.63 15.40 19.60
C GLN A 143 7.18 15.23 19.12
N ILE A 144 6.98 14.51 18.01
CA ILE A 144 5.64 14.15 17.54
C ILE A 144 5.10 13.01 18.40
N THR A 145 5.97 12.03 18.70
CA THR A 145 5.66 10.86 19.52
C THR A 145 6.87 10.45 20.37
N ASP A 146 6.66 9.59 21.36
CA ASP A 146 7.73 9.03 22.20
C ASP A 146 8.43 7.84 21.52
N VAL A 147 9.57 7.45 22.10
CA VAL A 147 10.44 6.37 21.58
C VAL A 147 9.68 5.05 21.40
N LYS A 148 8.84 4.67 22.37
CA LYS A 148 8.12 3.39 22.32
C LYS A 148 7.09 3.41 21.20
N ASN A 149 6.34 4.49 21.09
CA ASN A 149 5.32 4.64 20.06
C ASN A 149 5.90 4.81 18.64
N ALA A 150 7.12 5.35 18.51
CA ALA A 150 7.81 5.43 17.22
C ALA A 150 8.29 4.06 16.72
N TRP A 151 8.83 3.21 17.60
CA TRP A 151 9.43 1.92 17.24
C TRP A 151 8.46 0.73 17.28
N ALA A 152 7.43 0.75 18.12
CA ALA A 152 6.45 -0.35 18.21
C ALA A 152 5.84 -0.74 16.85
N PRO A 153 5.50 0.20 15.94
CA PRO A 153 4.97 -0.13 14.61
C PRO A 153 5.90 -0.97 13.73
N TYR A 154 7.22 -0.97 13.99
CA TYR A 154 8.17 -1.80 13.24
C TYR A 154 8.01 -3.29 13.55
N MET A 155 7.43 -3.64 14.70
CA MET A 155 7.11 -5.03 15.07
C MET A 155 5.60 -5.26 15.09
N HIS A 156 4.84 -4.49 14.30
CA HIS A 156 3.40 -4.64 14.18
C HIS A 156 3.03 -6.04 13.67
N PRO A 157 1.92 -6.67 14.12
CA PRO A 157 1.52 -8.01 13.65
C PRO A 157 1.46 -8.16 12.12
N VAL A 158 1.05 -7.10 11.41
CA VAL A 158 1.08 -7.08 9.93
C VAL A 158 2.51 -7.15 9.38
N VAL A 159 3.47 -6.48 10.00
CA VAL A 159 4.89 -6.57 9.62
C VAL A 159 5.42 -7.99 9.80
N ILE A 160 5.08 -8.62 10.94
CA ILE A 160 5.44 -10.02 11.21
C ILE A 160 4.80 -10.96 10.17
N PHE A 161 3.55 -10.72 9.80
CA PHE A 161 2.85 -11.48 8.78
C PHE A 161 3.49 -11.34 7.39
N ILE A 162 3.84 -10.12 6.99
CA ILE A 162 4.56 -9.84 5.75
C ILE A 162 5.87 -10.66 5.70
N MET A 163 6.63 -10.64 6.79
CA MET A 163 7.86 -11.41 6.93
C MET A 163 7.60 -12.93 6.76
N CYS A 164 6.53 -13.47 7.35
CA CYS A 164 6.15 -14.87 7.14
C CYS A 164 5.88 -15.18 5.66
N CYS A 165 5.15 -14.29 4.98
CA CYS A 165 4.80 -14.45 3.56
C CYS A 165 6.04 -14.47 2.67
N LEU A 166 7.03 -13.59 2.93
CA LEU A 166 8.30 -13.59 2.21
C LEU A 166 9.10 -14.87 2.49
N ILE A 167 9.13 -15.36 3.73
CA ILE A 167 9.78 -16.63 4.06
C ILE A 167 9.11 -17.81 3.34
N PHE A 168 7.78 -17.80 3.21
CA PHE A 168 7.06 -18.82 2.45
C PHE A 168 7.43 -18.76 0.96
N ALA A 169 7.60 -17.56 0.40
CA ALA A 169 8.10 -17.40 -0.96
C ALA A 169 9.52 -17.98 -1.13
N ILE A 170 10.42 -17.73 -0.16
CA ILE A 170 11.77 -18.34 -0.15
C ILE A 170 11.68 -19.88 -0.11
N ALA A 171 10.76 -20.44 0.70
CA ALA A 171 10.54 -21.89 0.74
C ALA A 171 10.00 -22.47 -0.58
N LEU A 172 9.08 -21.77 -1.26
CA LEU A 172 8.57 -22.17 -2.57
C LEU A 172 9.68 -22.19 -3.62
N GLU A 173 10.52 -21.15 -3.63
CA GLU A 173 11.64 -21.02 -4.55
C GLU A 173 12.69 -22.11 -4.30
N LYS A 174 13.11 -22.29 -3.04
CA LYS A 174 14.10 -23.32 -2.66
C LYS A 174 13.61 -24.73 -2.96
N ALA A 175 12.31 -24.99 -2.80
CA ALA A 175 11.72 -26.28 -3.14
C ALA A 175 11.63 -26.53 -4.66
N GLY A 176 11.76 -25.50 -5.50
CA GLY A 176 11.57 -25.60 -6.95
C GLY A 176 10.10 -25.64 -7.39
N LEU A 177 9.16 -25.43 -6.46
CA LEU A 177 7.72 -25.41 -6.74
C LEU A 177 7.35 -24.30 -7.72
N THR A 178 8.03 -23.16 -7.57
CA THR A 178 7.90 -22.01 -8.45
C THR A 178 8.23 -22.36 -9.91
N LYS A 179 9.32 -23.10 -10.13
CA LYS A 179 9.73 -23.57 -11.47
C LYS A 179 8.69 -24.56 -12.01
N ARG A 180 8.27 -25.53 -11.20
CA ARG A 180 7.25 -26.52 -11.57
C ARG A 180 5.93 -25.86 -12.01
N LEU A 181 5.52 -24.78 -11.35
CA LEU A 181 4.34 -24.02 -11.77
C LEU A 181 4.54 -23.42 -13.16
N GLY A 182 5.70 -22.81 -13.43
CA GLY A 182 6.07 -22.33 -14.77
C GLY A 182 6.00 -23.43 -15.82
N TYR A 183 6.63 -24.58 -15.56
CA TYR A 183 6.59 -25.78 -16.43
C TYR A 183 5.16 -26.24 -16.76
N PHE A 184 4.30 -26.33 -15.75
CA PHE A 184 2.91 -26.72 -15.92
C PHE A 184 2.15 -25.75 -16.84
N ILE A 185 2.39 -24.46 -16.69
CA ILE A 185 1.76 -23.41 -17.51
C ILE A 185 2.27 -23.48 -18.96
N ILE A 186 3.59 -23.64 -19.17
CA ILE A 186 4.24 -23.73 -20.49
C ILE A 186 3.73 -24.93 -21.30
N LYS A 187 3.61 -26.11 -20.68
CA LYS A 187 3.16 -27.32 -21.38
C LYS A 187 1.77 -27.15 -22.02
N LYS A 188 0.93 -26.26 -21.48
CA LYS A 188 -0.42 -25.97 -21.98
C LYS A 188 -0.46 -24.90 -23.08
N ALA A 189 0.62 -24.13 -23.22
CA ALA A 189 0.73 -22.97 -24.08
C ALA A 189 0.91 -23.30 -25.58
N GLY A 190 1.60 -24.38 -25.90
CA GLY A 190 1.93 -24.75 -27.28
C GLY A 190 2.92 -23.78 -27.93
N ASN A 191 3.00 -23.81 -29.26
CA ASN A 191 4.04 -23.15 -30.06
C ASN A 191 3.68 -21.75 -30.61
N SER A 192 2.43 -21.30 -30.48
CA SER A 192 2.03 -19.95 -30.93
C SER A 192 2.47 -18.89 -29.91
N VAL A 193 3.20 -17.86 -30.36
CA VAL A 193 3.65 -16.76 -29.49
C VAL A 193 2.49 -16.08 -28.75
N THR A 194 1.39 -15.82 -29.45
CA THR A 194 0.20 -15.18 -28.85
C THR A 194 -0.38 -16.04 -27.75
N ARG A 195 -0.73 -17.29 -28.07
CA ARG A 195 -1.31 -18.23 -27.11
C ARG A 195 -0.37 -18.47 -25.93
N PHE A 196 0.92 -18.63 -26.21
CA PHE A 196 1.94 -18.83 -25.19
C PHE A 196 1.99 -17.67 -24.22
N THR A 197 2.08 -16.44 -24.73
CA THR A 197 2.19 -15.23 -23.91
C THR A 197 0.94 -15.02 -23.06
N PHE A 198 -0.26 -15.23 -23.62
CA PHE A 198 -1.50 -15.15 -22.85
C PHE A 198 -1.53 -16.16 -21.71
N ILE A 199 -1.21 -17.42 -21.98
CA ILE A 199 -1.27 -18.49 -20.96
C ILE A 199 -0.23 -18.26 -19.87
N ILE A 200 1.01 -17.92 -20.22
CA ILE A 200 2.06 -17.71 -19.22
C ILE A 200 1.85 -16.42 -18.42
N ALA A 201 1.49 -15.31 -19.07
CA ALA A 201 1.29 -14.04 -18.37
C ALA A 201 0.03 -14.08 -17.49
N ILE A 202 -1.09 -14.62 -17.96
CA ILE A 202 -2.29 -14.77 -17.12
C ILE A 202 -2.06 -15.77 -16.00
N GLY A 203 -1.42 -16.91 -16.29
CA GLY A 203 -1.14 -17.95 -15.29
C GLY A 203 -0.25 -17.43 -14.16
N LEU A 204 0.88 -16.80 -14.50
CA LEU A 204 1.79 -16.21 -13.51
C LEU A 204 1.21 -14.95 -12.87
N GLY A 205 0.42 -14.19 -13.62
CA GLY A 205 -0.33 -13.04 -13.09
C GLY A 205 -1.28 -13.45 -11.99
N LEU A 206 -2.14 -14.45 -12.20
CA LEU A 206 -3.04 -14.93 -11.14
C LEU A 206 -2.26 -15.65 -10.02
N ALA A 207 -1.17 -16.35 -10.35
CA ALA A 207 -0.29 -16.93 -9.34
C ALA A 207 0.32 -15.87 -8.43
N SER A 208 0.62 -14.66 -8.93
CA SER A 208 1.15 -13.56 -8.11
C SER A 208 0.17 -13.04 -7.07
N SER A 209 -1.10 -13.45 -7.08
CA SER A 209 -1.97 -13.24 -5.92
C SER A 209 -1.47 -14.01 -4.70
N PHE A 210 -0.74 -15.11 -4.87
CA PHE A 210 -0.30 -16.01 -3.80
C PHE A 210 1.23 -16.14 -3.69
N MET A 211 1.96 -15.40 -4.50
CA MET A 211 3.42 -15.30 -4.46
C MET A 211 3.84 -13.88 -4.82
N HIS A 212 5.07 -13.48 -4.50
CA HIS A 212 5.52 -12.12 -4.79
C HIS A 212 5.48 -11.78 -6.30
N ASP A 213 4.87 -10.66 -6.67
CA ASP A 213 4.68 -10.23 -8.07
C ASP A 213 6.00 -10.13 -8.87
N ALA A 214 7.07 -9.64 -8.24
CA ALA A 214 8.40 -9.59 -8.84
C ALA A 214 8.97 -10.99 -9.16
N ALA A 215 8.76 -11.97 -8.27
CA ALA A 215 9.21 -13.33 -8.46
C ALA A 215 8.44 -14.00 -9.61
N ALA A 216 7.11 -13.87 -9.62
CA ALA A 216 6.23 -14.31 -10.71
C ALA A 216 6.71 -13.77 -12.07
N CYS A 217 7.01 -12.47 -12.15
CA CYS A 217 7.51 -11.83 -13.36
C CYS A 217 8.89 -12.38 -13.80
N ALA A 218 9.83 -12.52 -12.87
CA ALA A 218 11.17 -13.03 -13.15
C ALA A 218 11.16 -14.43 -13.75
N ILE A 219 10.32 -15.34 -13.22
CA ILE A 219 10.17 -16.70 -13.75
C ILE A 219 9.68 -16.64 -15.19
N GLY A 220 8.66 -15.83 -15.45
CA GLY A 220 8.11 -15.66 -16.79
C GLY A 220 9.16 -15.18 -17.77
N ILE A 221 9.98 -14.20 -17.38
CA ILE A 221 11.03 -13.65 -18.25
C ILE A 221 12.12 -14.69 -18.51
N VAL A 222 12.64 -15.34 -17.46
CA VAL A 222 13.67 -16.37 -17.58
C VAL A 222 13.19 -17.55 -18.43
N THR A 223 11.89 -17.83 -18.42
CA THR A 223 11.25 -18.83 -19.27
C THR A 223 11.12 -18.37 -20.72
N MET A 224 10.63 -17.14 -20.94
CA MET A 224 10.37 -16.59 -22.27
C MET A 224 11.65 -16.33 -23.07
N LEU A 225 12.69 -15.83 -22.40
CA LEU A 225 13.86 -15.28 -23.06
C LEU A 225 14.65 -16.32 -23.90
N PRO A 226 14.91 -17.56 -23.43
CA PRO A 226 15.53 -18.58 -24.27
C PRO A 226 14.68 -18.95 -25.49
N LEU A 227 13.36 -19.06 -25.32
CA LEU A 227 12.43 -19.39 -26.40
C LEU A 227 12.40 -18.30 -27.46
N MET A 228 12.41 -17.03 -27.05
CA MET A 228 12.49 -15.88 -27.95
C MET A 228 13.78 -15.89 -28.78
N ARG A 229 14.91 -16.19 -28.13
CA ARG A 229 16.23 -16.26 -28.81
C ARG A 229 16.31 -17.43 -29.79
N ALA A 230 15.73 -18.58 -29.46
CA ALA A 230 15.74 -19.77 -30.30
C ALA A 230 15.08 -19.55 -31.67
N VAL A 231 14.09 -18.65 -31.75
CA VAL A 231 13.35 -18.35 -32.97
C VAL A 231 13.73 -17.01 -33.60
N GLY A 232 14.78 -16.36 -33.09
CA GLY A 232 15.29 -15.10 -33.62
C GLY A 232 14.38 -13.89 -33.38
N ILE A 233 13.56 -13.87 -32.31
CA ILE A 233 12.81 -12.66 -31.95
C ILE A 233 13.80 -11.59 -31.46
N GLU A 234 14.01 -10.59 -32.30
CA GLU A 234 14.91 -9.48 -32.00
C GLU A 234 14.34 -8.54 -30.91
N PRO A 235 15.22 -7.93 -30.08
CA PRO A 235 14.83 -6.87 -29.16
C PRO A 235 14.09 -5.73 -29.88
N HIS A 236 13.19 -5.05 -29.16
CA HIS A 236 12.42 -3.89 -29.64
C HIS A 236 11.42 -4.17 -30.78
N THR A 237 11.26 -5.42 -31.23
CA THR A 237 10.15 -5.82 -32.10
C THR A 237 8.82 -5.79 -31.35
N SER A 238 7.70 -5.68 -32.06
CA SER A 238 6.36 -5.73 -31.43
C SER A 238 6.14 -7.06 -30.70
N THR A 239 6.61 -8.17 -31.26
CA THR A 239 6.59 -9.49 -30.62
C THR A 239 7.37 -9.51 -29.31
N ALA A 240 8.60 -8.99 -29.30
CA ALA A 240 9.40 -8.87 -28.08
C ALA A 240 8.72 -8.02 -27.00
N LYS A 241 8.18 -6.85 -27.39
CA LYS A 241 7.47 -5.95 -26.47
C LYS A 241 6.24 -6.63 -25.89
N PHE A 242 5.46 -7.32 -26.71
CA PHE A 242 4.28 -8.05 -26.27
C PHE A 242 4.62 -9.12 -25.23
N MET A 243 5.60 -9.99 -25.53
CA MET A 243 6.01 -11.06 -24.62
C MET A 243 6.53 -10.49 -23.29
N MET A 244 7.42 -9.50 -23.36
CA MET A 244 8.12 -8.98 -22.18
C MET A 244 7.27 -8.04 -21.32
N LEU A 245 6.39 -7.22 -21.90
CA LEU A 245 5.54 -6.28 -21.13
C LEU A 245 4.27 -6.94 -20.57
N SER A 246 3.79 -8.03 -21.18
CA SER A 246 2.61 -8.75 -20.67
C SER A 246 2.84 -9.30 -19.26
N LEU A 247 4.05 -9.77 -18.96
CA LEU A 247 4.41 -10.33 -17.66
C LEU A 247 4.32 -9.32 -16.50
N PRO A 248 5.05 -8.18 -16.51
CA PRO A 248 4.99 -7.25 -15.40
C PRO A 248 3.61 -6.63 -15.22
N PHE A 249 2.85 -6.42 -16.30
CA PHE A 249 1.49 -5.88 -16.24
C PHE A 249 0.52 -6.89 -15.61
N ALA A 250 0.62 -8.17 -16.01
CA ALA A 250 -0.17 -9.24 -15.42
C ALA A 250 0.20 -9.51 -13.95
N CYS A 251 1.49 -9.63 -13.64
CA CYS A 251 1.96 -9.91 -12.28
C CYS A 251 1.63 -8.76 -11.30
N SER A 252 1.76 -7.51 -11.74
CA SER A 252 1.39 -6.36 -10.92
C SER A 252 -0.13 -6.33 -10.67
N SER A 253 -0.94 -6.56 -11.71
CA SER A 253 -2.40 -6.62 -11.58
C SER A 253 -2.86 -7.76 -10.69
N GLY A 254 -2.23 -8.93 -10.78
CA GLY A 254 -2.59 -10.10 -9.99
C GLY A 254 -2.19 -10.00 -8.53
N GLY A 255 -1.13 -9.25 -8.21
CA GLY A 255 -0.64 -9.08 -6.84
C GLY A 255 -1.66 -8.48 -5.87
N MET A 256 -2.75 -7.87 -6.37
CA MET A 256 -3.82 -7.34 -5.52
C MET A 256 -4.78 -8.41 -4.96
N GLY A 257 -4.82 -9.60 -5.57
CA GLY A 257 -5.86 -10.60 -5.33
C GLY A 257 -5.84 -11.22 -3.93
N SER A 258 -4.71 -11.19 -3.22
CA SER A 258 -4.62 -11.57 -1.81
C SER A 258 -3.65 -10.66 -1.06
N LEU A 259 -3.66 -10.73 0.27
CA LEU A 259 -2.70 -10.01 1.11
C LEU A 259 -1.25 -10.42 0.83
N ILE A 260 -0.99 -11.66 0.42
CA ILE A 260 0.38 -12.16 0.16
C ILE A 260 0.98 -11.59 -1.12
N GLY A 261 0.14 -11.30 -2.12
CA GLY A 261 0.60 -10.98 -3.47
C GLY A 261 1.38 -9.67 -3.56
N GLY A 262 0.94 -8.64 -2.83
CA GLY A 262 1.56 -7.32 -2.85
C GLY A 262 1.59 -6.66 -1.48
N GLY A 263 2.75 -6.17 -1.05
CA GLY A 263 2.93 -5.51 0.26
C GLY A 263 1.97 -4.35 0.53
N ARG A 264 1.57 -3.63 -0.52
CA ARG A 264 0.56 -2.55 -0.49
C ARG A 264 -0.81 -3.01 0.05
N CYS A 265 -1.21 -4.26 -0.22
CA CYS A 265 -2.45 -4.85 0.29
C CYS A 265 -2.37 -5.04 1.80
N MET A 266 -1.22 -5.52 2.29
CA MET A 266 -0.98 -5.68 3.73
C MET A 266 -0.97 -4.33 4.46
N VAL A 267 -0.30 -3.31 3.90
CA VAL A 267 -0.35 -1.94 4.46
C VAL A 267 -1.79 -1.43 4.53
N SER A 268 -2.59 -1.65 3.49
CA SER A 268 -3.98 -1.23 3.46
C SER A 268 -4.82 -1.89 4.54
N ALA A 269 -4.67 -3.20 4.73
CA ALA A 269 -5.33 -3.92 5.82
C ALA A 269 -4.86 -3.47 7.21
N ALA A 270 -3.56 -3.19 7.38
CA ALA A 270 -3.00 -2.68 8.64
C ALA A 270 -3.62 -1.34 9.02
N PHE A 271 -3.61 -0.37 8.09
CA PHE A 271 -4.06 1.00 8.38
C PHE A 271 -5.56 1.03 8.64
N LEU A 272 -6.35 0.21 7.93
CA LEU A 272 -7.78 0.08 8.24
C LEU A 272 -7.99 -0.37 9.69
N LYS A 273 -7.28 -1.41 10.13
CA LYS A 273 -7.36 -1.91 11.52
C LYS A 273 -6.93 -0.84 12.52
N GLU A 274 -5.82 -0.17 12.28
CA GLU A 274 -5.27 0.84 13.19
C GLU A 274 -6.18 2.08 13.33
N PHE A 275 -6.74 2.60 12.23
CA PHE A 275 -7.56 3.82 12.28
C PHE A 275 -9.01 3.58 12.63
N THR A 276 -9.55 2.39 12.38
CA THR A 276 -11.00 2.13 12.51
C THR A 276 -11.32 1.00 13.48
N GLY A 277 -10.35 0.18 13.85
CA GLY A 277 -10.55 -1.09 14.56
C GLY A 277 -11.14 -2.20 13.68
N LEU A 278 -11.49 -1.92 12.42
CA LEU A 278 -12.02 -2.91 11.49
C LEU A 278 -10.90 -3.78 10.95
N GLU A 279 -10.98 -5.08 11.21
CA GLU A 279 -10.03 -6.05 10.69
C GLU A 279 -10.61 -6.74 9.46
N ILE A 280 -9.95 -6.56 8.30
CA ILE A 280 -10.20 -7.39 7.12
C ILE A 280 -9.40 -8.68 7.30
N THR A 281 -10.08 -9.82 7.32
CA THR A 281 -9.40 -11.12 7.38
C THR A 281 -8.77 -11.48 6.02
N PHE A 282 -7.88 -12.46 6.01
CA PHE A 282 -7.28 -12.96 4.77
C PHE A 282 -8.35 -13.45 3.77
N PHE A 283 -9.40 -14.11 4.28
CA PHE A 283 -10.53 -14.57 3.48
C PHE A 283 -11.34 -13.39 2.90
N ASP A 284 -11.66 -12.40 3.73
CA ASP A 284 -12.39 -11.20 3.28
C ASP A 284 -11.63 -10.47 2.16
N TRP A 285 -10.30 -10.34 2.29
CA TRP A 285 -9.48 -9.71 1.26
C TRP A 285 -9.59 -10.46 -0.08
N ILE A 286 -9.44 -11.79 -0.07
CA ILE A 286 -9.60 -12.61 -1.28
C ILE A 286 -11.00 -12.43 -1.85
N LEU A 287 -12.02 -12.48 -1.01
CA LEU A 287 -13.41 -12.33 -1.43
C LEU A 287 -13.65 -10.98 -2.13
N TYR A 288 -13.07 -9.89 -1.62
CA TYR A 288 -13.25 -8.55 -2.20
C TYR A 288 -12.35 -8.26 -3.40
N ALA A 289 -11.09 -8.71 -3.39
CA ALA A 289 -10.06 -8.28 -4.34
C ALA A 289 -9.74 -9.32 -5.44
N MET A 290 -9.89 -10.61 -5.18
CA MET A 290 -9.57 -11.66 -6.16
C MET A 290 -10.39 -11.55 -7.46
N PRO A 291 -11.70 -11.24 -7.43
CA PRO A 291 -12.47 -11.04 -8.66
C PRO A 291 -11.92 -9.90 -9.53
N ALA A 292 -11.41 -8.83 -8.90
CA ALA A 292 -10.75 -7.75 -9.63
C ALA A 292 -9.45 -8.24 -10.28
N ALA A 293 -8.63 -9.04 -9.58
CA ALA A 293 -7.44 -9.66 -10.16
C ALA A 293 -7.78 -10.58 -11.34
N ILE A 294 -8.81 -11.43 -11.22
CA ILE A 294 -9.27 -12.35 -12.27
C ILE A 294 -9.68 -11.62 -13.55
N ILE A 295 -10.22 -10.41 -13.44
CA ILE A 295 -10.66 -9.60 -14.59
C ILE A 295 -9.52 -8.73 -15.13
N THR A 296 -8.78 -8.06 -14.25
CA THR A 296 -7.74 -7.10 -14.64
C THR A 296 -6.49 -7.77 -15.20
N VAL A 297 -6.13 -8.97 -14.75
CA VAL A 297 -4.97 -9.70 -15.26
C VAL A 297 -5.11 -10.04 -16.75
N PRO A 298 -6.16 -10.73 -17.23
CA PRO A 298 -6.38 -10.95 -18.66
C PRO A 298 -6.53 -9.65 -19.44
N ALA A 299 -7.23 -8.65 -18.87
CA ALA A 299 -7.39 -7.35 -19.52
C ALA A 299 -6.04 -6.66 -19.74
N ALA A 300 -5.13 -6.71 -18.77
CA ALA A 300 -3.81 -6.11 -18.87
C ALA A 300 -3.01 -6.73 -20.01
N VAL A 301 -2.99 -8.08 -20.10
CA VAL A 301 -2.32 -8.80 -21.20
C VAL A 301 -2.97 -8.49 -22.55
N PHE A 302 -4.31 -8.42 -22.60
CA PHE A 302 -5.04 -8.09 -23.82
C PHE A 302 -4.77 -6.66 -24.30
N ILE A 303 -4.64 -5.69 -23.40
CA ILE A 303 -4.27 -4.32 -23.75
C ILE A 303 -2.85 -4.28 -24.32
N VAL A 304 -1.90 -4.99 -23.71
CA VAL A 304 -0.53 -5.08 -24.27
C VAL A 304 -0.55 -5.73 -25.66
N TYR A 305 -1.35 -6.77 -25.88
CA TYR A 305 -1.55 -7.39 -27.20
C TYR A 305 -2.10 -6.38 -28.24
N MET A 306 -3.06 -5.53 -27.85
CA MET A 306 -3.60 -4.51 -28.74
C MET A 306 -2.58 -3.44 -29.11
N VAL A 307 -1.76 -3.01 -28.15
CA VAL A 307 -0.73 -1.97 -28.35
C VAL A 307 0.45 -2.51 -29.15
N TYR A 308 0.83 -3.77 -28.90
CA TYR A 308 1.96 -4.46 -29.54
C TYR A 308 1.49 -5.78 -30.12
N LYS A 309 0.96 -5.75 -31.35
CA LYS A 309 0.55 -6.98 -32.04
C LYS A 309 1.79 -7.84 -32.38
N PRO A 310 1.86 -9.10 -31.93
CA PRO A 310 2.96 -9.99 -32.27
C PRO A 310 2.88 -10.40 -33.74
N ASP A 311 4.03 -10.66 -34.34
CA ASP A 311 4.11 -11.24 -35.67
C ASP A 311 3.70 -12.72 -35.63
N PRO A 312 2.65 -13.14 -36.37
CA PRO A 312 2.16 -14.52 -36.36
C PRO A 312 3.11 -15.52 -37.02
N GLN A 313 4.16 -15.06 -37.72
CA GLN A 313 5.13 -15.95 -38.38
C GLN A 313 6.03 -16.68 -37.37
N PHE A 314 6.28 -16.09 -36.20
CA PHE A 314 7.08 -16.75 -35.17
C PHE A 314 6.32 -17.92 -34.55
N LYS A 315 6.97 -19.09 -34.55
CA LYS A 315 6.53 -20.29 -33.83
C LYS A 315 7.61 -20.67 -32.84
N LEU A 316 7.26 -20.67 -31.55
CA LEU A 316 8.13 -21.09 -30.46
C LEU A 316 8.45 -22.59 -30.60
N PRO A 317 9.66 -23.02 -30.19
CA PRO A 317 10.00 -24.43 -30.21
C PRO A 317 9.10 -25.20 -29.23
N ASP A 318 8.88 -26.48 -29.53
CA ASP A 318 8.15 -27.35 -28.61
C ASP A 318 8.94 -27.52 -27.32
N PHE A 319 8.24 -27.38 -26.21
CA PHE A 319 8.83 -27.49 -24.89
C PHE A 319 8.73 -28.95 -24.42
N ASP A 320 9.78 -29.74 -24.67
CA ASP A 320 9.77 -31.20 -24.47
C ASP A 320 10.43 -31.65 -23.16
N GLU A 321 10.72 -30.73 -22.22
CA GLU A 321 11.20 -31.14 -20.90
C GLU A 321 10.08 -31.81 -20.09
N SER A 322 10.20 -33.13 -19.91
CA SER A 322 9.33 -33.89 -19.02
C SER A 322 9.66 -33.58 -17.56
N MET A 323 8.72 -33.00 -16.81
CA MET A 323 8.87 -32.89 -15.36
C MET A 323 8.89 -34.29 -14.72
N GLY A 324 9.90 -34.54 -13.89
CA GLY A 324 9.94 -35.71 -13.02
C GLY A 324 8.85 -35.69 -11.94
N ALA A 325 8.81 -36.74 -11.11
CA ALA A 325 7.87 -36.83 -9.98
C ALA A 325 8.14 -35.74 -8.92
N MET A 326 7.14 -35.46 -8.08
CA MET A 326 7.28 -34.47 -7.01
C MET A 326 8.21 -34.95 -5.91
N THR A 327 9.27 -34.19 -5.67
CA THR A 327 10.28 -34.48 -4.66
C THR A 327 9.70 -34.39 -3.26
N SER A 328 10.36 -35.04 -2.30
CA SER A 328 9.95 -34.99 -0.89
C SER A 328 10.00 -33.55 -0.33
N LEU A 329 10.91 -32.71 -0.83
CA LEU A 329 11.01 -31.31 -0.44
C LEU A 329 9.77 -30.52 -0.90
N GLU A 330 9.40 -30.65 -2.17
CA GLU A 330 8.21 -30.01 -2.75
C GLU A 330 6.92 -30.42 -2.02
N LYS A 331 6.75 -31.72 -1.71
CA LYS A 331 5.60 -32.22 -0.95
C LYS A 331 5.50 -31.61 0.44
N LYS A 332 6.61 -31.57 1.19
CA LYS A 332 6.65 -31.00 2.54
C LYS A 332 6.34 -29.50 2.50
N THR A 333 6.96 -28.76 1.59
CA THR A 333 6.71 -27.33 1.43
C THR A 333 5.24 -27.04 1.13
N LEU A 334 4.65 -27.76 0.16
CA LEU A 334 3.23 -27.61 -0.17
C LEU A 334 2.33 -27.95 1.02
N ALA A 335 2.62 -29.03 1.75
CA ALA A 335 1.81 -29.41 2.91
C ALA A 335 1.82 -28.34 4.01
N ILE A 336 3.00 -27.81 4.35
CA ILE A 336 3.16 -26.78 5.41
C ILE A 336 2.48 -25.47 5.00
N ILE A 337 2.68 -25.04 3.75
CA ILE A 337 2.06 -23.81 3.25
C ILE A 337 0.55 -24.00 3.15
N ALA A 338 0.05 -25.10 2.59
CA ALA A 338 -1.38 -25.39 2.51
C ALA A 338 -2.03 -25.40 3.90
N PHE A 339 -1.38 -26.00 4.90
CA PHE A 339 -1.87 -25.98 6.28
C PHE A 339 -1.92 -24.56 6.85
N SER A 340 -0.89 -23.74 6.62
CA SER A 340 -0.87 -22.33 7.04
C SER A 340 -1.98 -21.51 6.37
N PHE A 341 -2.24 -21.76 5.08
CA PHE A 341 -3.35 -21.17 4.35
C PHE A 341 -4.71 -21.56 4.92
N VAL A 342 -4.91 -22.84 5.26
CA VAL A 342 -6.13 -23.29 5.93
C VAL A 342 -6.34 -22.53 7.24
N LEU A 343 -5.31 -22.40 8.07
CA LEU A 343 -5.39 -21.61 9.30
C LEU A 343 -5.80 -20.14 9.03
N TRP A 344 -5.23 -19.50 8.01
CA TRP A 344 -5.61 -18.13 7.67
C TRP A 344 -7.06 -18.00 7.19
N LEU A 345 -7.54 -18.96 6.39
CA LEU A 345 -8.92 -18.99 5.92
C LEU A 345 -9.90 -19.30 7.06
N THR A 346 -9.48 -20.07 8.06
CA THR A 346 -10.30 -20.42 9.22
C THR A 346 -10.11 -19.48 10.41
N LYS A 347 -9.44 -18.33 10.25
CA LYS A 347 -9.20 -17.36 11.35
C LYS A 347 -10.49 -17.02 12.11
N GLY A 348 -11.60 -16.84 11.39
CA GLY A 348 -12.90 -16.54 12.00
C GLY A 348 -13.42 -17.64 12.95
N LEU A 349 -12.96 -18.89 12.82
CA LEU A 349 -13.36 -20.02 13.65
C LEU A 349 -12.53 -20.16 14.93
N HIS A 350 -11.21 -19.95 14.85
CA HIS A 350 -10.29 -20.19 15.97
C HIS A 350 -9.74 -18.92 16.63
N GLY A 351 -9.90 -17.74 16.00
CA GLY A 351 -9.51 -16.44 16.57
C GLY A 351 -8.01 -16.20 16.76
N ILE A 352 -7.15 -17.09 16.25
CA ILE A 352 -5.68 -16.94 16.36
C ILE A 352 -5.21 -15.93 15.33
N ASP A 353 -4.39 -14.97 15.78
CA ASP A 353 -3.85 -13.95 14.89
C ASP A 353 -2.97 -14.55 13.78
N TYR A 354 -3.06 -13.97 12.58
CA TYR A 354 -2.37 -14.47 11.39
C TYR A 354 -0.84 -14.40 11.53
N SER A 355 -0.31 -13.49 12.37
CA SER A 355 1.12 -13.40 12.63
C SER A 355 1.64 -14.62 13.39
N ILE A 356 0.83 -15.15 14.31
CA ILE A 356 1.15 -16.34 15.10
C ILE A 356 1.09 -17.59 14.23
N THR A 357 0.01 -17.77 13.45
CA THR A 357 -0.12 -18.93 12.56
C THR A 357 0.93 -18.90 11.43
N GLY A 358 1.29 -17.71 10.94
CA GLY A 358 2.39 -17.53 9.99
C GLY A 358 3.74 -17.96 10.56
N MET A 359 4.08 -17.50 11.78
CA MET A 359 5.34 -17.86 12.43
C MET A 359 5.40 -19.34 12.85
N LEU A 360 4.26 -19.94 13.16
CA LEU A 360 4.15 -21.39 13.33
C LEU A 360 4.53 -22.12 12.03
N GLY A 361 4.04 -21.64 10.88
CA GLY A 361 4.41 -22.17 9.57
C GLY A 361 5.91 -22.00 9.26
N VAL A 362 6.49 -20.84 9.56
CA VAL A 362 7.94 -20.61 9.43
C VAL A 362 8.73 -21.59 10.30
N THR A 363 8.29 -21.79 11.55
CA THR A 363 8.88 -22.76 12.46
C THR A 363 8.82 -24.17 11.88
N ALA A 364 7.68 -24.58 11.33
CA ALA A 364 7.52 -25.86 10.67
C ALA A 364 8.46 -26.01 9.47
N LEU A 365 8.61 -24.99 8.62
CA LEU A 365 9.54 -25.02 7.48
C LEU A 365 10.99 -25.31 7.91
N VAL A 366 11.42 -24.75 9.05
CA VAL A 366 12.76 -25.00 9.60
C VAL A 366 12.86 -26.39 10.24
N LEU A 367 11.88 -26.78 11.07
CA LEU A 367 11.89 -28.08 11.75
C LEU A 367 11.85 -29.26 10.78
N PHE A 368 11.07 -29.15 9.69
CA PHE A 368 11.00 -30.18 8.65
C PHE A 368 12.16 -30.14 7.64
N LYS A 369 13.16 -29.28 7.89
CA LYS A 369 14.36 -29.07 7.05
C LYS A 369 14.03 -28.67 5.61
N VAL A 370 12.93 -27.94 5.42
CA VAL A 370 12.64 -27.28 4.14
C VAL A 370 13.56 -26.08 3.97
N LEU A 371 13.65 -25.26 5.02
CA LEU A 371 14.57 -24.14 5.12
C LEU A 371 15.57 -24.37 6.27
N THR A 372 16.74 -23.76 6.13
CA THR A 372 17.69 -23.51 7.21
C THR A 372 17.56 -22.04 7.62
N TRP A 373 18.00 -21.70 8.83
CA TRP A 373 18.04 -20.29 9.26
C TRP A 373 18.86 -19.42 8.30
N ARG A 374 19.93 -19.99 7.71
CA ARG A 374 20.76 -19.28 6.74
C ARG A 374 20.00 -18.93 5.46
N ASP A 375 19.12 -19.81 4.98
CA ASP A 375 18.29 -19.49 3.82
C ASP A 375 17.37 -18.29 4.11
N ILE A 376 16.82 -18.21 5.32
CA ILE A 376 16.00 -17.07 5.75
C ILE A 376 16.87 -15.82 5.85
N ASN A 377 17.99 -15.88 6.58
CA ASN A 377 18.86 -14.74 6.80
C ASN A 377 19.38 -14.12 5.50
N ASP A 378 19.80 -14.96 4.55
CA ASP A 378 20.49 -14.53 3.33
C ASP A 378 19.52 -14.10 2.22
N ASN A 379 18.26 -14.58 2.22
CA ASN A 379 17.29 -14.31 1.16
C ASN A 379 16.08 -13.45 1.61
N LEU A 380 15.89 -13.24 2.91
CA LEU A 380 14.82 -12.38 3.41
C LEU A 380 15.18 -10.92 3.22
N GLU A 381 14.27 -10.17 2.58
CA GLU A 381 14.38 -8.72 2.47
C GLU A 381 14.02 -8.03 3.80
N TRP A 382 14.94 -8.07 4.77
CA TRP A 382 14.77 -7.42 6.08
C TRP A 382 14.46 -5.93 5.95
N GLY A 383 15.13 -5.27 5.00
CA GLY A 383 14.91 -3.87 4.63
C GLY A 383 13.44 -3.56 4.37
N THR A 384 12.90 -4.23 3.35
CA THR A 384 11.50 -4.08 2.91
C THR A 384 10.54 -4.51 4.02
N SER A 385 10.70 -5.73 4.54
CA SER A 385 9.78 -6.35 5.49
C SER A 385 9.67 -5.59 6.82
N LEU A 386 10.81 -5.27 7.44
CA LEU A 386 10.83 -4.68 8.79
C LEU A 386 10.78 -3.15 8.73
N PHE A 387 11.68 -2.54 7.96
CA PHE A 387 11.89 -1.09 8.03
C PHE A 387 10.89 -0.33 7.19
N ILE A 388 10.65 -0.71 5.93
CA ILE A 388 9.74 0.03 5.05
C ILE A 388 8.30 -0.06 5.52
N PHE A 389 7.79 -1.27 5.80
CA PHE A 389 6.43 -1.42 6.31
C PHE A 389 6.27 -0.85 7.71
N GLY A 390 7.22 -1.14 8.60
CA GLY A 390 7.24 -0.63 9.97
C GLY A 390 7.27 0.89 10.05
N GLY A 391 8.19 1.51 9.30
CA GLY A 391 8.30 2.95 9.16
C GLY A 391 7.06 3.57 8.51
N GLY A 392 6.48 2.91 7.51
CA GLY A 392 5.21 3.32 6.92
C GLY A 392 4.08 3.39 7.94
N ILE A 393 3.86 2.33 8.72
CA ILE A 393 2.84 2.30 9.79
C ILE A 393 3.16 3.36 10.85
N SER A 394 4.43 3.52 11.25
CA SER A 394 4.85 4.55 12.21
C SER A 394 4.53 5.96 11.72
N LEU A 395 4.82 6.27 10.45
CA LEU A 395 4.49 7.53 9.82
C LEU A 395 2.97 7.77 9.77
N GLY A 396 2.21 6.74 9.38
CA GLY A 396 0.75 6.81 9.30
C GLY A 396 0.12 7.07 10.66
N LEU A 397 0.50 6.31 11.68
CA LEU A 397 0.02 6.51 13.05
C LEU A 397 0.39 7.89 13.59
N ALA A 398 1.62 8.36 13.33
CA ALA A 398 2.04 9.71 13.68
C ALA A 398 1.21 10.80 12.97
N MET A 399 0.73 10.55 11.75
CA MET A 399 -0.19 11.45 11.06
C MET A 399 -1.52 11.59 11.79
N GLY A 400 -2.04 10.48 12.32
CA GLY A 400 -3.24 10.46 13.16
C GLY A 400 -3.02 11.19 14.48
N TYR A 401 -2.06 10.76 15.30
CA TYR A 401 -1.82 11.35 16.63
C TYR A 401 -1.30 12.79 16.60
N SER A 402 -0.74 13.25 15.48
CA SER A 402 -0.35 14.65 15.32
C SER A 402 -1.54 15.56 14.99
N GLY A 403 -2.68 15.03 14.55
CA GLY A 403 -3.81 15.80 14.04
C GLY A 403 -3.66 16.27 12.58
N ALA A 404 -2.61 15.84 11.88
CA ALA A 404 -2.42 16.16 10.47
C ALA A 404 -3.46 15.46 9.57
N ALA A 405 -3.86 14.24 9.93
CA ALA A 405 -4.92 13.50 9.24
C ALA A 405 -6.26 14.26 9.27
N ASP A 406 -6.69 14.70 10.45
CA ASP A 406 -7.93 15.46 10.64
C ASP A 406 -7.91 16.79 9.89
N TYR A 407 -6.77 17.49 9.90
CA TYR A 407 -6.61 18.73 9.14
C TYR A 407 -6.81 18.52 7.63
N PHE A 408 -6.14 17.54 7.02
CA PHE A 408 -6.31 17.28 5.58
C PHE A 408 -7.69 16.76 5.26
N ALA A 409 -8.27 15.93 6.12
CA ALA A 409 -9.63 15.46 5.95
C ALA A 409 -10.59 16.66 5.87
N ASN A 410 -10.55 17.60 6.82
CA ASN A 410 -11.37 18.81 6.79
C ASN A 410 -11.05 19.77 5.62
N LEU A 411 -9.79 19.82 5.17
CA LEU A 411 -9.39 20.65 4.03
C LEU A 411 -9.99 20.16 2.71
N PHE A 412 -10.00 18.84 2.50
CA PHE A 412 -10.47 18.23 1.26
C PHE A 412 -11.94 17.82 1.31
N PHE A 413 -12.52 17.62 2.50
CA PHE A 413 -13.91 17.20 2.68
C PHE A 413 -14.93 18.06 1.91
N PRO A 414 -14.84 19.41 1.87
CA PRO A 414 -15.77 20.23 1.09
C PRO A 414 -15.79 19.92 -0.41
N LEU A 415 -14.70 19.37 -0.98
CA LEU A 415 -14.66 18.99 -2.39
C LEU A 415 -15.45 17.72 -2.68
N ILE A 416 -15.82 16.97 -1.63
CA ILE A 416 -16.28 15.59 -1.72
C ILE A 416 -17.61 15.37 -0.98
N GLN A 417 -17.96 16.29 -0.08
CA GLN A 417 -19.17 16.26 0.72
C GLN A 417 -20.41 16.05 -0.16
N GLY A 418 -21.18 15.00 0.14
CA GLY A 418 -22.42 14.64 -0.55
C GLY A 418 -22.23 13.96 -1.90
N LYS A 419 -20.99 13.63 -2.31
CA LYS A 419 -20.71 12.96 -3.59
C LYS A 419 -20.69 11.43 -3.50
N GLY A 420 -20.71 10.89 -2.27
CA GLY A 420 -20.83 9.46 -2.00
C GLY A 420 -19.58 8.63 -2.32
N TRP A 421 -19.69 7.32 -2.13
CA TRP A 421 -18.56 6.39 -2.16
C TRP A 421 -17.86 6.30 -3.53
N LEU A 422 -18.61 6.43 -4.63
CA LEU A 422 -18.06 6.22 -5.99
C LEU A 422 -17.06 7.31 -6.38
N VAL A 423 -17.37 8.57 -6.08
CA VAL A 423 -16.48 9.69 -6.39
C VAL A 423 -15.21 9.62 -5.55
N LEU A 424 -15.34 9.28 -4.26
CA LEU A 424 -14.20 9.01 -3.39
C LEU A 424 -13.35 7.86 -3.93
N PHE A 425 -13.98 6.75 -4.30
CA PHE A 425 -13.29 5.58 -4.82
C PHE A 425 -12.49 5.91 -6.09
N VAL A 426 -13.12 6.58 -7.07
CA VAL A 426 -12.46 6.98 -8.32
C VAL A 426 -11.32 7.97 -8.05
N GLY A 427 -11.56 8.99 -7.23
CA GLY A 427 -10.56 10.00 -6.91
C GLY A 427 -9.33 9.40 -6.23
N VAL A 428 -9.54 8.57 -5.21
CA VAL A 428 -8.46 7.86 -4.49
C VAL A 428 -7.76 6.86 -5.39
N GLY A 429 -8.50 6.11 -6.20
CA GLY A 429 -7.94 5.12 -7.12
C GLY A 429 -7.04 5.76 -8.18
N VAL A 430 -7.50 6.85 -8.83
CA VAL A 430 -6.69 7.60 -9.80
C VAL A 430 -5.46 8.21 -9.14
N PHE A 431 -5.64 8.87 -7.99
CA PHE A 431 -4.53 9.49 -7.27
C PHE A 431 -3.48 8.45 -6.85
N GLY A 432 -3.91 7.34 -6.25
CA GLY A 432 -3.03 6.23 -5.87
C GLY A 432 -2.28 5.64 -7.06
N ALA A 433 -2.98 5.39 -8.17
CA ALA A 433 -2.37 4.87 -9.40
C ALA A 433 -1.37 5.85 -10.04
N LEU A 434 -1.52 7.17 -9.87
CA LEU A 434 -0.54 8.13 -10.36
C LEU A 434 0.68 8.22 -9.43
N VAL A 435 0.46 8.35 -8.12
CA VAL A 435 1.52 8.46 -7.12
C VAL A 435 2.43 7.23 -7.12
N THR A 436 1.86 6.04 -7.28
CA THR A 436 2.61 4.77 -7.30
C THR A 436 3.56 4.63 -8.51
N ASN A 437 3.46 5.50 -9.52
CA ASN A 437 4.43 5.51 -10.62
C ASN A 437 5.68 6.34 -10.27
N ALA A 438 5.56 7.26 -9.32
CA ALA A 438 6.63 8.16 -8.90
C ALA A 438 7.41 7.65 -7.67
N MET A 439 6.82 6.75 -6.89
CA MET A 439 7.44 6.14 -5.70
C MET A 439 6.98 4.68 -5.55
N ALA A 440 7.67 3.91 -4.72
CA ALA A 440 7.33 2.51 -4.45
C ALA A 440 5.87 2.34 -3.99
N ASN A 441 5.18 1.31 -4.48
CA ASN A 441 3.75 1.05 -4.23
C ASN A 441 3.36 1.04 -2.74
N VAL A 442 4.25 0.49 -1.90
CA VAL A 442 4.07 0.43 -0.44
C VAL A 442 4.12 1.83 0.19
N ALA A 443 5.07 2.66 -0.24
CA ALA A 443 5.22 4.02 0.25
C ALA A 443 4.02 4.90 -0.17
N ALA A 444 3.52 4.72 -1.40
CA ALA A 444 2.32 5.40 -1.87
C ALA A 444 1.10 5.05 -1.00
N ALA A 445 0.88 3.77 -0.70
CA ALA A 445 -0.21 3.35 0.18
C ALA A 445 -0.05 3.94 1.60
N ALA A 446 1.13 3.83 2.21
CA ALA A 446 1.41 4.33 3.56
C ALA A 446 1.21 5.85 3.68
N LEU A 447 1.48 6.60 2.61
CA LEU A 447 1.28 8.05 2.56
C LEU A 447 -0.20 8.44 2.46
N ILE A 448 -0.98 7.74 1.64
CA ILE A 448 -2.33 8.17 1.25
C ILE A 448 -3.40 7.62 2.21
N LEU A 449 -3.23 6.40 2.75
CA LEU A 449 -4.21 5.75 3.64
C LEU A 449 -4.61 6.57 4.88
N PRO A 450 -3.69 7.22 5.62
CA PRO A 450 -4.03 8.04 6.78
C PRO A 450 -4.90 9.25 6.47
N ILE A 451 -4.97 9.68 5.21
CA ILE A 451 -5.79 10.81 4.78
C ILE A 451 -7.17 10.30 4.36
N VAL A 452 -7.21 9.25 3.54
CA VAL A 452 -8.45 8.79 2.92
C VAL A 452 -9.34 8.02 3.89
N ILE A 453 -8.77 7.29 4.87
CA ILE A 453 -9.57 6.54 5.85
C ILE A 453 -10.39 7.47 6.75
N PRO A 454 -9.82 8.50 7.42
CA PRO A 454 -10.60 9.47 8.18
C PRO A 454 -11.60 10.25 7.32
N MET A 455 -11.21 10.58 6.09
CA MET A 455 -12.11 11.24 5.13
C MET A 455 -13.34 10.39 4.79
N ALA A 456 -13.19 9.07 4.61
CA ALA A 456 -14.33 8.17 4.46
C ALA A 456 -15.23 8.19 5.70
N GLN A 457 -14.66 8.21 6.90
CA GLN A 457 -15.43 8.27 8.15
C GLN A 457 -16.25 9.56 8.25
N LEU A 458 -15.69 10.71 7.85
CA LEU A 458 -16.40 11.99 7.83
C LEU A 458 -17.56 12.00 6.83
N GLU A 459 -17.40 11.37 5.66
CA GLU A 459 -18.45 11.27 4.64
C GLU A 459 -19.50 10.19 4.98
N GLY A 460 -19.28 9.40 6.04
CA GLY A 460 -20.14 8.25 6.38
C GLY A 460 -19.99 7.06 5.42
N VAL A 461 -18.92 7.03 4.62
CA VAL A 461 -18.59 5.90 3.74
C VAL A 461 -17.83 4.84 4.52
N ASN A 462 -18.13 3.56 4.30
CA ASN A 462 -17.39 2.47 4.92
C ASN A 462 -15.88 2.57 4.56
N PRO A 463 -14.96 2.80 5.52
CA PRO A 463 -13.55 3.04 5.22
C PRO A 463 -12.85 1.84 4.58
N THR A 464 -13.40 0.64 4.74
CA THR A 464 -12.98 -0.59 4.07
C THR A 464 -12.92 -0.42 2.56
N ILE A 465 -13.89 0.31 1.98
CA ILE A 465 -13.98 0.59 0.54
C ILE A 465 -12.73 1.33 0.06
N LEU A 466 -12.28 2.36 0.80
CA LEU A 466 -11.11 3.16 0.40
C LEU A 466 -9.79 2.45 0.69
N ALA A 467 -9.72 1.68 1.77
CA ALA A 467 -8.56 0.84 2.06
C ALA A 467 -8.36 -0.21 0.94
N LEU A 468 -9.43 -0.92 0.56
CA LEU A 468 -9.41 -1.86 -0.56
C LEU A 468 -9.09 -1.15 -1.89
N CYS A 469 -9.75 -0.01 -2.17
CA CYS A 469 -9.51 0.79 -3.38
C CYS A 469 -8.03 1.10 -3.55
N LEU A 470 -7.42 1.71 -2.52
CA LEU A 470 -6.05 2.19 -2.61
C LEU A 470 -5.04 1.05 -2.66
N GLY A 471 -5.26 -0.02 -1.89
CA GLY A 471 -4.44 -1.23 -1.95
C GLY A 471 -4.47 -1.90 -3.33
N MET A 472 -5.62 -1.90 -4.01
CA MET A 472 -5.74 -2.44 -5.37
C MET A 472 -5.22 -1.47 -6.43
N ALA A 473 -5.56 -0.18 -6.37
CA ALA A 473 -5.21 0.81 -7.40
C ALA A 473 -3.70 1.10 -7.47
N THR A 474 -2.99 1.05 -6.34
CA THR A 474 -1.52 1.14 -6.30
C THR A 474 -0.81 -0.06 -6.95
N SER A 475 -1.55 -1.08 -7.40
CA SER A 475 -1.03 -2.16 -8.25
C SER A 475 -0.78 -1.73 -9.70
N PHE A 476 -1.40 -0.63 -10.15
CA PHE A 476 -1.35 -0.19 -11.54
C PHE A 476 -0.17 0.77 -11.83
N ALA A 477 1.00 0.45 -11.28
CA ALA A 477 2.27 1.13 -11.54
C ALA A 477 2.82 0.76 -12.93
N MET A 478 2.16 1.22 -14.00
CA MET A 478 2.39 0.78 -15.38
C MET A 478 3.01 1.84 -16.30
N LEU A 479 3.29 3.05 -15.80
CA LEU A 479 3.78 4.17 -16.61
C LEU A 479 5.30 4.30 -16.61
N LEU A 480 5.95 3.97 -15.49
CA LEU A 480 7.39 4.16 -15.29
C LEU A 480 8.07 2.86 -14.85
N VAL A 481 9.31 2.68 -15.31
CA VAL A 481 10.14 1.50 -14.96
C VAL A 481 10.42 1.43 -13.46
N ILE A 482 10.61 2.57 -12.82
CA ILE A 482 10.89 2.66 -11.39
C ILE A 482 9.66 2.38 -10.51
N GLY A 483 8.45 2.39 -11.09
CA GLY A 483 7.21 2.26 -10.31
C GLY A 483 7.10 0.95 -9.53
N CYS A 484 7.54 -0.18 -10.11
CA CYS A 484 7.52 -1.46 -9.42
C CYS A 484 8.65 -2.42 -9.85
N PRO A 485 9.06 -3.36 -8.97
CA PRO A 485 10.10 -4.33 -9.29
C PRO A 485 9.83 -5.19 -10.53
N PRO A 486 8.58 -5.67 -10.80
CA PRO A 486 8.28 -6.37 -12.06
C PRO A 486 8.71 -5.60 -13.32
N ASN A 487 8.45 -4.29 -13.36
CA ASN A 487 8.83 -3.44 -14.51
C ASN A 487 10.35 -3.33 -14.62
N ALA A 488 11.05 -3.12 -13.49
CA ALA A 488 12.49 -3.01 -13.44
C ALA A 488 13.19 -4.31 -13.91
N ILE A 489 12.69 -5.47 -13.45
CA ILE A 489 13.18 -6.79 -13.87
C ILE A 489 13.02 -6.95 -15.38
N ALA A 490 11.81 -6.71 -15.91
CA ALA A 490 11.54 -6.82 -17.35
C ALA A 490 12.41 -5.88 -18.19
N TYR A 491 12.60 -4.65 -17.72
CA TYR A 491 13.40 -3.64 -18.40
C TYR A 491 14.91 -3.96 -18.38
N SER A 492 15.41 -4.65 -17.36
CA SER A 492 16.83 -4.98 -17.22
C SER A 492 17.39 -5.80 -18.40
N TYR A 493 16.53 -6.59 -19.06
CA TYR A 493 16.87 -7.38 -20.25
C TYR A 493 16.92 -6.58 -21.55
N ARG A 494 16.45 -5.32 -21.56
CA ARG A 494 16.54 -4.37 -22.70
C ARG A 494 15.79 -4.79 -23.97
N TYR A 495 14.78 -5.65 -23.88
CA TYR A 495 13.94 -6.03 -25.05
C TYR A 495 12.88 -4.98 -25.44
N PHE A 496 12.68 -3.94 -24.63
CA PHE A 496 11.80 -2.81 -24.91
C PHE A 496 12.40 -1.50 -24.37
N LYS A 497 11.95 -0.35 -24.89
CA LYS A 497 12.38 0.98 -24.38
C LYS A 497 11.44 1.42 -23.25
N SER A 498 11.90 2.29 -22.36
CA SER A 498 11.05 2.84 -21.28
C SER A 498 9.77 3.49 -21.84
N SER A 499 9.88 4.20 -22.97
CA SER A 499 8.75 4.78 -23.68
C SER A 499 7.70 3.77 -24.16
N ASP A 500 8.11 2.52 -24.44
CA ASP A 500 7.18 1.46 -24.83
C ASP A 500 6.30 1.04 -23.64
N LEU A 501 6.90 0.92 -22.46
CA LEU A 501 6.18 0.67 -21.22
C LEU A 501 5.20 1.80 -20.94
N THR A 502 5.64 3.05 -21.00
CA THR A 502 4.77 4.22 -20.79
C THR A 502 3.62 4.25 -21.80
N LYS A 503 3.86 3.95 -23.07
CA LYS A 503 2.82 3.90 -24.12
C LYS A 503 1.75 2.85 -23.80
N ALA A 504 2.15 1.64 -23.41
CA ALA A 504 1.21 0.60 -23.00
C ALA A 504 0.48 0.98 -21.70
N GLY A 505 1.19 1.54 -20.73
CA GLY A 505 0.64 1.97 -19.45
C GLY A 505 -0.39 3.09 -19.57
N LEU A 506 -0.15 4.08 -20.43
CA LEU A 506 -1.10 5.18 -20.66
C LEU A 506 -2.46 4.68 -21.17
N VAL A 507 -2.48 3.55 -21.88
CA VAL A 507 -3.72 2.88 -22.32
C VAL A 507 -4.24 1.94 -21.23
N ALA A 508 -3.36 1.16 -20.59
CA ALA A 508 -3.74 0.16 -19.61
C ALA A 508 -4.29 0.74 -18.31
N THR A 509 -3.60 1.70 -17.70
CA THR A 509 -3.98 2.27 -16.40
C THR A 509 -5.43 2.77 -16.35
N PRO A 510 -5.93 3.62 -17.28
CA PRO A 510 -7.33 4.08 -17.22
C PRO A 510 -8.34 2.95 -17.45
N ILE A 511 -8.06 1.99 -18.32
CA ILE A 511 -8.95 0.85 -18.58
C ILE A 511 -9.01 -0.06 -17.36
N LEU A 512 -7.86 -0.40 -16.76
CA LEU A 512 -7.78 -1.27 -15.59
C LEU A 512 -8.41 -0.61 -14.35
N LEU A 513 -8.22 0.71 -14.16
CA LEU A 513 -8.94 1.46 -13.13
C LEU A 513 -10.46 1.45 -13.36
N SER A 514 -10.91 1.59 -14.61
CA SER A 514 -12.34 1.53 -14.94
C SER A 514 -12.91 0.13 -14.67
N LEU A 515 -12.17 -0.92 -14.99
CA LEU A 515 -12.54 -2.30 -14.64
C LEU A 515 -12.56 -2.52 -13.13
N LEU A 516 -11.60 -1.95 -12.39
CA LEU A 516 -11.60 -2.00 -10.94
C LEU A 516 -12.85 -1.34 -10.34
N VAL A 517 -13.23 -0.16 -10.84
CA VAL A 517 -14.46 0.55 -10.44
C VAL A 517 -15.70 -0.28 -10.77
N LEU A 518 -15.75 -0.89 -11.96
CA LEU A 518 -16.87 -1.74 -12.37
C LEU A 518 -17.01 -2.97 -11.47
N VAL A 519 -15.90 -3.63 -11.17
CA VAL A 519 -15.88 -4.79 -10.27
C VAL A 519 -16.34 -4.37 -8.88
N ALA A 520 -15.82 -3.27 -8.33
CA ALA A 520 -16.28 -2.76 -7.04
C ALA A 520 -17.79 -2.47 -7.07
N ALA A 521 -18.29 -1.73 -8.06
CA ALA A 521 -19.70 -1.35 -8.17
C ALA A 521 -20.67 -2.54 -8.28
N VAL A 522 -20.25 -3.63 -8.93
CA VAL A 522 -21.10 -4.82 -9.12
C VAL A 522 -20.89 -5.83 -8.00
N TRP A 523 -19.66 -6.25 -7.77
CA TRP A 523 -19.33 -7.34 -6.86
C TRP A 523 -19.54 -6.94 -5.40
N TRP A 524 -19.11 -5.75 -5.01
CA TRP A 524 -19.24 -5.32 -3.62
C TRP A 524 -20.69 -5.01 -3.25
N ARG A 525 -21.51 -4.63 -4.22
CA ARG A 525 -22.96 -4.50 -4.05
C ARG A 525 -23.62 -5.85 -3.78
N ILE A 526 -23.20 -6.91 -4.48
CA ILE A 526 -23.68 -8.28 -4.23
C ILE A 526 -23.29 -8.74 -2.82
N LEU A 527 -22.10 -8.35 -2.35
CA LEU A 527 -21.60 -8.68 -1.01
C LEU A 527 -22.15 -7.77 0.10
N GLY A 528 -22.93 -6.73 -0.23
CA GLY A 528 -23.47 -5.77 0.75
C GLY A 528 -22.44 -4.84 1.39
N LEU A 529 -21.28 -4.62 0.74
CA LEU A 529 -20.24 -3.71 1.23
C LEU A 529 -20.53 -2.24 0.86
N ILE A 530 -21.25 -2.00 -0.25
CA ILE A 530 -21.63 -0.68 -0.80
C ILE A 530 -23.13 -0.53 -1.00
#